data_AF-A0A7C7LID8-F1
#
_entry.id   AF-A0A7C7LID8-F1
#
_cell.length_a   1.000
_cell.length_b   1.000
_cell.length_c   1.000
_cell.angle_alpha   90.00
_cell.angle_beta   90.00
_cell.angle_gamma   90.00
#
_symmetry.space_group_name_H-M   'P 1'
#
loop_
_entity.id
_entity.type
_entity.pdbx_description
1 polymer ?
#
loop_
_entity_poly.entity_id
_entity_poly.type
_entity_poly.pdbx_seq_one_letter_code
_entity_poly.pdbx_strand_id
1 'polypeptide(L)'
;MICEILTGDGRIPNNQKLPLLVYPKAFSVLGNDPISMCQSLFTANSWQGCWRNGIFSYHHYHSTAHEVLGICMGTAKVQFGGRRGIIFSVSSGDVVVIPAGVGHKNLGASSDLCVVGAYPPNQTPDLCDDRATSNSGDRLKAIRNIKRVNLPSTDPVYGRNGPLLKYWKY
;
A
#
# COMPACT_ATOMS: atom_id res chain seq x y z
N MET A 1 3.98 0.88 -15.36
CA MET A 1 3.18 0.35 -14.24
C MET A 1 3.63 -1.07 -13.98
N ILE A 2 3.76 -1.44 -12.71
CA ILE A 2 4.10 -2.80 -12.28
C ILE A 2 2.86 -3.42 -11.60
N CYS A 3 2.65 -4.72 -11.81
CA CYS A 3 1.47 -5.44 -11.31
C CYS A 3 1.89 -6.86 -10.89
N GLU A 4 1.91 -7.12 -9.58
CA GLU A 4 2.49 -8.35 -9.02
C GLU A 4 1.56 -9.02 -8.01
N ILE A 5 1.22 -10.30 -8.25
CA ILE A 5 0.52 -11.12 -7.25
C ILE A 5 1.56 -11.74 -6.31
N LEU A 6 1.40 -11.52 -5.01
CA LEU A 6 2.35 -11.95 -4.00
C LEU A 6 1.81 -13.15 -3.22
N THR A 7 2.53 -14.27 -3.25
CA THR A 7 2.18 -15.46 -2.46
C THR A 7 2.62 -15.30 -1.01
N GLY A 8 1.79 -15.75 -0.06
CA GLY A 8 2.14 -15.74 1.37
C GLY A 8 3.38 -16.58 1.68
N ASP A 9 4.19 -16.15 2.66
CA ASP A 9 5.42 -16.84 3.06
C ASP A 9 5.28 -17.71 4.33
N GLY A 10 4.04 -17.89 4.79
CA GLY A 10 3.72 -18.61 6.03
C GLY A 10 3.61 -17.71 7.26
N ARG A 11 4.19 -16.50 7.24
CA ARG A 11 4.02 -15.48 8.29
C ARG A 11 3.13 -14.35 7.78
N ILE A 12 3.52 -13.73 6.67
CA ILE A 12 2.71 -12.72 6.01
C ILE A 12 1.66 -13.42 5.13
N PRO A 13 0.36 -13.07 5.27
CA PRO A 13 -0.69 -13.73 4.51
C PRO A 13 -0.68 -13.34 3.03
N ASN A 14 -0.36 -12.07 2.72
CA ASN A 14 -0.52 -11.45 1.39
C ASN A 14 -1.96 -11.53 0.87
N ASN A 15 -2.16 -11.04 -0.36
CA ASN A 15 -3.41 -11.16 -1.08
C ASN A 15 -3.22 -12.04 -2.32
N GLN A 16 -3.90 -13.19 -2.35
CA GLN A 16 -3.73 -14.18 -3.43
C GLN A 16 -4.46 -13.82 -4.72
N LYS A 17 -5.38 -12.84 -4.68
CA LYS A 17 -6.22 -12.47 -5.82
C LYS A 17 -5.86 -11.10 -6.38
N LEU A 18 -5.61 -10.15 -5.50
CA LEU A 18 -5.40 -8.75 -5.87
C LEU A 18 -3.89 -8.47 -5.97
N PRO A 19 -3.39 -7.98 -7.12
CA PRO A 19 -1.98 -7.66 -7.28
C PRO A 19 -1.61 -6.35 -6.57
N LEU A 20 -0.38 -6.29 -6.06
CA LEU A 20 0.31 -5.04 -5.76
C LEU A 20 0.47 -4.24 -7.06
N LEU A 21 0.14 -2.95 -7.03
CA LEU A 21 0.30 -2.06 -8.19
C LEU A 21 1.31 -0.95 -7.88
N VAL A 22 2.23 -0.68 -8.80
CA VAL A 22 3.15 0.46 -8.71
C VAL A 22 2.97 1.35 -9.93
N TYR A 23 2.72 2.63 -9.68
CA TYR A 23 2.56 3.69 -10.67
C TYR A 23 3.78 4.61 -10.62
N PRO A 24 4.77 4.43 -11.50
CA PRO A 24 5.93 5.31 -11.56
C PRO A 24 5.52 6.71 -11.99
N LYS A 25 6.04 7.74 -11.32
CA LYS A 25 5.80 9.16 -11.64
C LYS A 25 4.32 9.51 -11.87
N ALA A 26 3.46 8.99 -11.00
CA ALA A 26 2.01 9.13 -11.08
C ALA A 26 1.51 10.55 -10.79
N PHE A 27 2.29 11.37 -10.07
CA PHE A 27 1.98 12.77 -9.81
C PHE A 27 3.23 13.66 -9.86
N SER A 28 3.01 14.95 -10.13
CA SER A 28 4.10 15.92 -10.21
C SER A 28 4.60 16.31 -8.82
N VAL A 29 5.92 16.35 -8.68
CA VAL A 29 6.63 16.81 -7.48
C VAL A 29 7.44 18.09 -7.74
N LEU A 30 7.20 18.75 -8.88
CA LEU A 30 7.92 19.96 -9.29
C LEU A 30 7.35 21.26 -8.67
N GLY A 31 6.28 21.15 -7.88
CA GLY A 31 5.65 22.28 -7.18
C GLY A 31 6.19 22.47 -5.76
N ASN A 32 5.83 23.60 -5.14
CA ASN A 32 6.31 23.96 -3.80
C ASN A 32 5.78 23.05 -2.67
N ASP A 33 4.72 22.27 -2.91
CA ASP A 33 4.15 21.37 -1.89
C ASP A 33 3.66 20.02 -2.47
N PRO A 34 4.59 19.07 -2.70
CA PRO A 34 4.25 17.73 -3.17
C PRO A 34 3.31 16.95 -2.23
N ILE A 35 3.35 17.24 -0.93
CA ILE A 35 2.58 16.52 0.10
C ILE A 35 1.12 16.89 -0.01
N SER A 36 0.81 18.19 0.02
CA SER A 36 -0.57 18.66 -0.15
C SER A 36 -1.15 18.24 -1.50
N MET A 37 -0.34 18.28 -2.57
CA MET A 37 -0.75 17.77 -3.88
C MET A 37 -1.14 16.29 -3.85
N CYS A 38 -0.34 15.45 -3.18
CA CYS A 38 -0.65 14.03 -3.04
C CYS A 38 -1.90 13.78 -2.19
N GLN A 39 -2.07 14.50 -1.07
CA GLN A 39 -3.26 14.41 -0.23
C GLN A 39 -4.53 14.83 -0.99
N SER A 40 -4.46 15.92 -1.75
CA SER A 40 -5.55 16.37 -2.62
C SER A 40 -5.87 15.35 -3.70
N LEU A 41 -4.86 14.74 -4.33
CA LEU A 41 -5.05 13.70 -5.34
C LEU A 41 -5.82 12.49 -4.78
N PHE A 42 -5.39 11.97 -3.63
CA PHE A 42 -6.06 10.83 -2.99
C PHE A 42 -7.48 11.20 -2.56
N THR A 43 -7.65 12.35 -1.91
CA THR A 43 -8.96 12.81 -1.42
C THR A 43 -9.95 13.06 -2.57
N ALA A 44 -9.49 13.66 -3.67
CA ALA A 44 -10.31 13.86 -4.88
C ALA A 44 -10.80 12.54 -5.49
N ASN A 45 -10.04 11.46 -5.31
CA ASN A 45 -10.42 10.11 -5.69
C ASN A 45 -11.09 9.31 -4.56
N SER A 46 -11.57 9.96 -3.50
CA SER A 46 -12.25 9.36 -2.34
C SER A 46 -11.39 8.44 -1.46
N TRP A 47 -10.06 8.47 -1.63
CA TRP A 47 -9.14 7.84 -0.70
C TRP A 47 -8.88 8.80 0.47
N GLN A 48 -9.21 8.35 1.68
CA GLN A 48 -9.38 9.17 2.86
C GLN A 48 -8.44 8.74 4.00
N GLY A 49 -8.50 9.46 5.12
CA GLY A 49 -7.65 9.17 6.28
C GLY A 49 -6.17 9.41 6.00
N CYS A 50 -5.86 10.45 5.20
CA CYS A 50 -4.51 10.76 4.79
C CYS A 50 -3.59 10.97 6.00
N TRP A 51 -2.42 10.33 5.99
CA TRP A 51 -1.36 10.51 6.98
C TRP A 51 -0.04 10.85 6.29
N ARG A 52 0.93 11.39 7.04
CA ARG A 52 2.27 11.75 6.55
C ARG A 52 3.34 11.11 7.43
N ASN A 53 4.21 10.27 6.86
CA ASN A 53 5.35 9.66 7.57
C ASN A 53 6.36 9.01 6.60
N GLY A 54 7.21 8.10 7.07
CA GLY A 54 7.93 7.12 6.26
C GLY A 54 7.24 5.76 6.25
N ILE A 55 8.01 4.71 5.94
CA ILE A 55 7.57 3.31 5.95
C ILE A 55 8.34 2.58 7.08
N PHE A 56 7.65 1.74 7.86
CA PHE A 56 8.28 0.99 8.96
C PHE A 56 9.44 0.11 8.48
N SER A 57 10.46 -0.04 9.32
CA SER A 57 11.63 -0.90 9.07
C SER A 57 11.38 -2.39 9.34
N TYR A 58 10.20 -2.75 9.84
CA TYR A 58 9.74 -4.12 10.04
C TYR A 58 8.56 -4.44 9.12
N HIS A 59 8.37 -5.73 8.81
CA HIS A 59 7.25 -6.17 7.98
C HIS A 59 5.95 -5.96 8.74
N HIS A 60 5.07 -5.16 8.15
CA HIS A 60 3.73 -4.91 8.64
C HIS A 60 2.73 -5.00 7.50
N TYR A 61 1.45 -5.19 7.83
CA TYR A 61 0.35 -5.20 6.89
C TYR A 61 -0.96 -4.79 7.56
N HIS A 62 -1.94 -4.46 6.72
CA HIS A 62 -3.32 -4.22 7.13
C HIS A 62 -4.18 -5.42 6.69
N SER A 63 -4.89 -6.05 7.62
CA SER A 63 -5.84 -7.12 7.32
C SER A 63 -7.25 -6.61 7.04
N THR A 64 -7.58 -5.39 7.48
CA THR A 64 -8.93 -4.80 7.38
C THR A 64 -9.07 -3.67 6.37
N ALA A 65 -7.98 -3.25 5.71
CA ALA A 65 -8.00 -2.16 4.73
C ALA A 65 -7.00 -2.39 3.59
N HIS A 66 -7.34 -1.90 2.40
CA HIS A 66 -6.37 -1.61 1.35
C HIS A 66 -5.69 -0.28 1.64
N GLU A 67 -4.48 -0.11 1.12
CA GLU A 67 -3.68 1.10 1.36
C GLU A 67 -3.11 1.63 0.05
N VAL A 68 -2.95 2.94 -0.03
CA VAL A 68 -2.14 3.59 -1.06
C VAL A 68 -1.03 4.39 -0.38
N LEU A 69 0.18 4.34 -0.94
CA LEU A 69 1.33 5.15 -0.56
C LEU A 69 1.74 6.04 -1.73
N GLY A 70 1.79 7.35 -1.52
CA GLY A 70 2.36 8.33 -2.44
C GLY A 70 3.71 8.84 -1.94
N ILE A 71 4.76 8.62 -2.71
CA ILE A 71 6.12 9.06 -2.34
C ILE A 71 6.25 10.53 -2.73
N CYS A 72 6.22 11.42 -1.75
CA CYS A 72 6.21 12.86 -1.98
C CYS A 72 7.63 13.45 -2.05
N MET A 73 8.56 12.90 -1.27
CA MET A 73 9.96 13.34 -1.20
C MET A 73 10.89 12.14 -0.99
N GLY A 74 12.14 12.27 -1.41
CA GLY A 74 13.17 11.27 -1.23
C GLY A 74 12.97 9.97 -2.02
N THR A 75 13.63 8.93 -1.55
CA THR A 75 13.63 7.57 -2.12
C THR A 75 13.63 6.51 -1.02
N ALA A 76 13.14 5.31 -1.34
CA ALA A 76 13.21 4.16 -0.46
C ALA A 76 13.38 2.85 -1.24
N LYS A 77 13.98 1.85 -0.60
CA LYS A 77 13.90 0.43 -1.01
C LYS A 77 12.89 -0.26 -0.13
N VAL A 78 11.80 -0.75 -0.72
CA VAL A 78 10.69 -1.37 0.02
C VAL A 78 10.58 -2.82 -0.39
N GLN A 79 10.55 -3.73 0.58
CA GLN A 79 10.25 -5.14 0.34
C GLN A 79 8.76 -5.38 0.54
N PHE A 80 8.08 -5.93 -0.46
CA PHE A 80 6.67 -6.30 -0.44
C PHE A 80 6.49 -7.81 -0.51
N GLY A 81 5.57 -8.37 0.27
CA GLY A 81 5.22 -9.79 0.23
C GLY A 81 5.85 -10.64 1.34
N GLY A 82 6.48 -10.04 2.34
CA GLY A 82 7.20 -10.77 3.39
C GLY A 82 8.66 -11.08 3.04
N ARG A 83 9.25 -12.07 3.71
CA ARG A 83 10.71 -12.35 3.63
C ARG A 83 11.16 -12.82 2.26
N ARG A 84 10.30 -13.57 1.56
CA ARG A 84 10.50 -14.05 0.19
C ARG A 84 9.86 -13.12 -0.85
N GLY A 85 9.47 -11.93 -0.41
CA GLY A 85 8.83 -10.93 -1.22
C GLY A 85 9.79 -10.23 -2.18
N ILE A 86 9.21 -9.43 -3.08
CA ILE A 86 9.94 -8.62 -4.06
C ILE A 86 10.42 -7.30 -3.44
N ILE A 87 11.48 -6.73 -4.00
CA ILE A 87 12.05 -5.45 -3.57
C ILE A 87 11.88 -4.44 -4.69
N PHE A 88 11.26 -3.30 -4.38
CA PHE A 88 11.17 -2.16 -5.29
C PHE A 88 11.86 -0.94 -4.72
N SER A 89 12.60 -0.24 -5.58
CA SER A 89 13.01 1.13 -5.33
C SER A 89 11.89 2.06 -5.73
N VAL A 90 11.48 2.93 -4.81
CA VAL A 90 10.46 3.95 -5.03
C VAL A 90 11.08 5.34 -4.84
N SER A 91 10.56 6.31 -5.56
CA SER A 91 11.08 7.66 -5.65
C SER A 91 9.95 8.69 -5.67
N SER A 92 10.27 9.96 -5.44
CA SER A 92 9.29 11.04 -5.45
C SER A 92 8.45 11.03 -6.74
N GLY A 93 7.13 11.11 -6.58
CA GLY A 93 6.12 11.02 -7.63
C GLY A 93 5.57 9.60 -7.85
N ASP A 94 6.19 8.56 -7.30
CA ASP A 94 5.69 7.19 -7.42
C ASP A 94 4.51 6.95 -6.47
N VAL A 95 3.54 6.14 -6.90
CA VAL A 95 2.41 5.68 -6.07
C VAL A 95 2.39 4.16 -6.03
N VAL A 96 2.16 3.58 -4.86
CA VAL A 96 2.02 2.14 -4.64
C VAL A 96 0.64 1.85 -4.06
N VAL A 97 -0.14 1.00 -4.73
CA VAL A 97 -1.43 0.53 -4.24
C VAL A 97 -1.28 -0.89 -3.69
N ILE A 98 -1.57 -1.05 -2.41
CA ILE A 98 -1.27 -2.21 -1.59
C ILE A 98 -2.58 -2.92 -1.22
N PRO A 99 -2.80 -4.15 -1.71
CA PRO A 99 -3.91 -4.98 -1.27
C PRO A 99 -3.83 -5.30 0.23
N ALA A 100 -4.98 -5.43 0.89
CA ALA A 100 -5.06 -5.91 2.26
C ALA A 100 -4.31 -7.26 2.37
N GLY A 101 -3.49 -7.39 3.41
CA GLY A 101 -2.67 -8.55 3.70
C GLY A 101 -1.24 -8.50 3.15
N VAL A 102 -0.94 -7.62 2.18
CA VAL A 102 0.40 -7.52 1.62
C VAL A 102 1.35 -6.90 2.64
N GLY A 103 2.29 -7.72 3.12
CA GLY A 103 3.34 -7.28 4.03
C GLY A 103 4.33 -6.36 3.34
N HIS A 104 4.72 -5.28 3.99
CA HIS A 104 5.75 -4.42 3.46
C HIS A 104 6.66 -3.83 4.54
N LYS A 105 7.91 -3.55 4.16
CA LYS A 105 8.89 -2.88 5.03
C LYS A 105 9.92 -2.09 4.24
N ASN A 106 10.43 -1.05 4.88
CA ASN A 106 11.57 -0.27 4.44
C ASN A 106 12.89 -1.02 4.70
N LEU A 107 13.73 -1.14 3.68
CA LEU A 107 15.09 -1.67 3.74
C LEU A 107 16.18 -0.58 3.77
N GLY A 108 15.78 0.68 3.60
CA GLY A 108 16.66 1.83 3.54
C GLY A 108 15.98 2.97 2.76
N ALA A 109 16.10 4.18 3.27
CA ALA A 109 15.52 5.37 2.68
C ALA A 109 16.48 6.54 2.78
N SER A 110 16.29 7.54 1.90
CA SER A 110 16.95 8.83 2.06
C SER A 110 16.40 9.56 3.29
N SER A 111 17.21 10.46 3.86
CA SER A 111 16.88 11.19 5.09
C SER A 111 15.67 12.10 4.97
N ASP A 112 15.31 12.48 3.75
CA ASP A 112 14.20 13.35 3.39
C ASP A 112 12.95 12.58 2.93
N LEU A 113 12.92 11.24 3.07
CA LEU A 113 11.76 10.44 2.67
C LEU A 113 10.49 10.97 3.36
N CYS A 114 9.50 11.31 2.53
CA CYS A 114 8.17 11.66 2.99
C CYS A 114 7.13 10.95 2.13
N VAL A 115 6.25 10.20 2.80
CA VAL A 115 5.18 9.40 2.21
C VAL A 115 3.85 9.93 2.73
N VAL A 116 2.88 10.05 1.83
CA VAL A 116 1.48 10.21 2.18
C VAL A 116 0.80 8.86 2.01
N GLY A 117 0.12 8.36 3.02
CA GLY A 117 -0.71 7.17 2.88
C GLY A 117 -2.18 7.47 3.08
N ALA A 118 -3.05 6.68 2.45
CA ALA A 118 -4.51 6.80 2.53
C ALA A 118 -5.21 5.46 2.32
N TYR A 119 -6.51 5.41 2.58
CA TYR A 119 -7.32 4.19 2.56
C TYR A 119 -8.64 4.42 1.80
N PRO A 120 -9.25 3.38 1.20
CA PRO A 120 -10.58 3.51 0.61
C PRO A 120 -11.65 3.92 1.64
N PRO A 121 -12.81 4.42 1.19
CA PRO A 121 -13.88 4.79 2.09
C PRO A 121 -14.39 3.57 2.87
N ASN A 122 -14.77 3.81 4.13
CA ASN A 122 -15.31 2.80 5.06
C ASN A 122 -14.34 1.67 5.42
N GLN A 123 -13.02 1.88 5.28
CA GLN A 123 -12.00 0.94 5.72
C GLN A 123 -11.14 1.57 6.81
N THR A 124 -11.07 0.91 7.96
CA THR A 124 -10.19 1.31 9.07
C THR A 124 -9.03 0.33 9.15
N PRO A 125 -7.78 0.78 8.95
CA PRO A 125 -6.62 -0.09 8.98
C PRO A 125 -6.32 -0.59 10.39
N ASP A 126 -6.05 -1.88 10.53
CA ASP A 126 -5.40 -2.48 11.70
C ASP A 126 -3.90 -2.61 11.46
N LEU A 127 -3.04 -2.53 12.47
CA LEU A 127 -1.60 -2.75 12.28
C LEU A 127 -1.22 -4.17 12.72
N CYS A 128 -0.93 -5.02 11.74
CA CYS A 128 -0.42 -6.37 11.97
C CYS A 128 1.07 -6.44 11.61
N ASP A 129 1.84 -7.29 12.28
CA ASP A 129 3.26 -7.53 11.98
C ASP A 129 3.58 -9.03 11.80
N ASP A 130 4.83 -9.34 11.48
CA ASP A 130 5.30 -10.72 11.29
C ASP A 130 5.42 -11.53 12.60
N ARG A 131 5.15 -10.90 13.76
CA ARG A 131 5.09 -11.53 15.09
C ARG A 131 3.66 -11.83 15.50
N ALA A 132 2.70 -10.99 15.15
CA ALA A 132 1.27 -11.15 15.41
C ALA A 132 0.70 -12.42 14.77
N THR A 133 1.34 -12.93 13.71
CA THR A 133 0.94 -14.18 13.02
C THR A 133 1.67 -15.43 13.51
N SER A 134 2.49 -15.32 14.56
CA SER A 134 3.12 -16.49 15.20
C SER A 134 2.11 -17.39 15.91
N ASN A 135 0.95 -16.85 16.29
CA ASN A 135 -0.22 -17.62 16.71
C ASN A 135 -1.09 -17.97 15.49
N SER A 136 -1.44 -19.25 15.33
CA SER A 136 -2.29 -19.74 14.24
C SER A 136 -3.68 -19.09 14.25
N GLY A 137 -4.23 -18.75 15.42
CA GLY A 137 -5.53 -18.09 15.56
C GLY A 137 -5.57 -16.70 14.94
N ASP A 138 -4.54 -15.89 15.22
CA ASP A 138 -4.42 -14.51 14.71
C ASP A 138 -4.18 -14.51 13.20
N ARG A 139 -3.37 -15.44 12.69
CA ARG A 139 -3.20 -15.64 11.24
C ARG A 139 -4.51 -15.98 10.55
N LEU A 140 -5.30 -16.91 11.10
CA LEU A 140 -6.61 -17.28 10.55
C LEU A 140 -7.61 -16.12 10.63
N LYS A 141 -7.55 -15.29 11.67
CA LYS A 141 -8.34 -14.04 11.77
C LYS A 141 -7.95 -13.06 10.66
N ALA A 142 -6.65 -12.79 10.48
CA ALA A 142 -6.17 -11.91 9.41
C ALA A 142 -6.61 -12.40 8.02
N ILE A 143 -6.47 -13.69 7.72
CA ILE A 143 -6.92 -14.27 6.44
C ILE A 143 -8.43 -14.08 6.23
N ARG A 144 -9.24 -14.22 7.28
CA ARG A 144 -10.70 -13.97 7.21
C ARG A 144 -11.01 -12.49 6.97
N ASN A 145 -10.29 -11.58 7.62
CA ASN A 145 -10.45 -10.14 7.43
C ASN A 145 -10.12 -9.74 5.99
N ILE A 146 -8.96 -10.18 5.48
CA ILE A 146 -8.49 -9.85 4.12
C ILE A 146 -9.53 -10.22 3.07
N LYS A 147 -10.15 -11.40 3.19
CA LYS A 147 -11.20 -11.88 2.27
C LYS A 147 -12.48 -11.05 2.30
N ARG A 148 -12.70 -10.25 3.33
CA ARG A 148 -13.91 -9.43 3.54
C ARG A 148 -13.69 -7.96 3.21
N VAL A 149 -12.47 -7.54 2.91
CA VAL A 149 -12.19 -6.14 2.54
C VAL A 149 -12.85 -5.86 1.20
N ASN A 150 -13.65 -4.81 1.13
CA ASN A 150 -14.34 -4.41 -0.10
C ASN A 150 -13.36 -3.79 -1.09
N LEU A 151 -13.56 -4.04 -2.39
CA LEU A 151 -12.81 -3.33 -3.42
C LEU A 151 -13.18 -1.84 -3.43
N PRO A 152 -12.21 -0.93 -3.63
CA PRO A 152 -12.50 0.49 -3.82
C PRO A 152 -13.25 0.70 -5.16
N SER A 153 -14.09 1.74 -5.22
CA SER A 153 -14.82 2.12 -6.43
C SER A 153 -14.01 3.04 -7.37
N THR A 154 -12.85 3.51 -6.93
CA THR A 154 -11.96 4.44 -7.63
C THR A 154 -10.49 4.07 -7.46
N ASP A 155 -9.72 4.30 -8.51
CA ASP A 155 -8.26 4.31 -8.44
C ASP A 155 -7.77 5.59 -7.71
N PRO A 156 -6.76 5.51 -6.83
CA PRO A 156 -6.30 6.65 -6.02
C PRO A 156 -5.68 7.77 -6.85
N VAL A 157 -5.25 7.51 -8.08
CA VAL A 157 -4.64 8.49 -8.99
C VAL A 157 -5.59 8.86 -10.12
N TYR A 158 -6.19 7.84 -10.77
CA TYR A 158 -6.90 8.01 -12.04
C TYR A 158 -8.44 7.90 -11.90
N GLY A 159 -8.96 7.81 -10.67
CA GLY A 159 -10.39 7.78 -10.39
C GLY A 159 -11.11 6.58 -11.03
N ARG A 160 -12.31 6.82 -11.58
CA ARG A 160 -13.21 5.75 -12.09
C ARG A 160 -12.70 5.00 -13.32
N ASN A 161 -11.67 5.51 -13.99
CA ASN A 161 -11.11 4.91 -15.21
C ASN A 161 -9.71 4.33 -15.01
N GLY A 162 -9.24 4.30 -13.76
CA GLY A 162 -7.88 3.91 -13.45
C GLY A 162 -7.58 2.41 -13.62
N PRO A 163 -6.29 2.07 -13.74
CA PRO A 163 -5.85 0.69 -13.90
C PRO A 163 -6.24 -0.21 -12.72
N LEU A 164 -6.35 0.30 -11.48
CA LEU A 164 -6.77 -0.48 -10.32
C LEU A 164 -8.03 -1.30 -10.62
N LEU A 165 -9.07 -0.67 -11.17
CA LEU A 165 -10.36 -1.30 -11.44
C LEU A 165 -10.30 -2.36 -12.55
N LYS A 166 -9.22 -2.39 -13.34
CA LYS A 166 -8.98 -3.43 -14.35
C LYS A 166 -8.36 -4.68 -13.72
N TYR A 167 -7.46 -4.50 -12.76
CA TYR A 167 -6.67 -5.57 -12.15
C TYR A 167 -7.28 -6.12 -10.85
N TRP A 168 -7.94 -5.29 -10.05
CA TRP A 168 -8.56 -5.70 -8.80
C TRP A 168 -9.99 -6.18 -9.06
N LYS A 169 -10.12 -7.49 -9.25
CA LYS A 169 -11.38 -8.19 -9.47
C LYS A 169 -11.39 -9.48 -8.65
N TYR A 170 -12.58 -9.90 -8.21
CA TYR A 170 -12.77 -11.12 -7.42
C TYR A 170 -13.04 -12.38 -8.23
#